data_AF-A0A938SXU6-F1
#
_entry.id   AF-A0A938SXU6-F1
#
_cell.length_a   1.000
_cell.length_b   1.000
_cell.length_c   1.000
_cell.angle_alpha   90.00
_cell.angle_beta   90.00
_cell.angle_gamma   90.00
#
_symmetry.space_group_name_H-M   'P 1'
#
loop_
_entity.id
_entity.type
_entity.pdbx_description
1 polymer ?
#
loop_
_entity_poly.entity_id
_entity_poly.type
_entity_poly.pdbx_seq_one_letter_code
_entity_poly.pdbx_strand_id
1 'polypeptide(L)'
;MSQPQQFFIRLQGTRPGWPEAMSEGEQRAMSEHFVTLRTLTWAGKCLLAGPVFGREGFGLVVLQAADETEARAIMDAEPSVVAGVHTYTLQPMAASLLAGRQQFPAATTPRAIVREATVPIPRAEAWRAWTTAAGLRAFFAESVRIALRPGGPFEILFSEEAPEGERGAEGCTVLAFEPERLLAVSWNAPPEFPAVRQRR
;
A
#
# COMPACT_ATOMS: atom_id res chain seq x y z
N MET A 1 15.45 4.85 -21.17
CA MET A 1 14.33 5.64 -20.61
C MET A 1 14.89 6.48 -19.48
N SER A 2 14.56 7.78 -19.41
CA SER A 2 15.07 8.66 -18.33
C SER A 2 14.52 8.23 -16.98
N GLN A 3 15.29 8.44 -15.91
CA GLN A 3 14.79 8.25 -14.55
C GLN A 3 13.65 9.24 -14.29
N PRO A 4 12.54 8.80 -13.67
CA PRO A 4 11.45 9.70 -13.35
C PRO A 4 11.88 10.73 -12.30
N GLN A 5 11.43 11.97 -12.49
CA GLN A 5 11.65 13.11 -11.60
C GLN A 5 10.55 13.18 -10.55
N GLN A 6 10.85 13.85 -9.44
CA GLN A 6 9.91 14.01 -8.34
C GLN A 6 9.54 15.48 -8.18
N PHE A 7 8.28 15.73 -7.84
CA PHE A 7 7.73 17.07 -7.72
C PHE A 7 6.97 17.22 -6.41
N PHE A 8 7.32 18.25 -5.65
CA PHE A 8 6.55 18.70 -4.51
C PHE A 8 5.41 19.58 -5.01
N ILE A 9 4.19 19.25 -4.58
CA ILE A 9 3.00 20.02 -4.87
C ILE A 9 2.37 20.49 -3.57
N ARG A 10 2.08 21.78 -3.52
CA ARG A 10 1.30 22.41 -2.46
C ARG A 10 -0.06 22.80 -3.00
N LEU A 11 -1.11 22.14 -2.51
CA LEU A 11 -2.52 22.45 -2.79
C LEU A 11 -3.04 23.46 -1.77
N GLN A 12 -3.59 24.57 -2.25
CA GLN A 12 -4.13 25.65 -1.44
C GLN A 12 -5.63 25.78 -1.71
N GLY A 13 -6.44 25.84 -0.65
CA GLY A 13 -7.86 26.17 -0.78
C GLY A 13 -8.05 27.55 -1.40
N THR A 14 -9.04 27.70 -2.28
CA THR A 14 -9.24 28.93 -3.05
C THR A 14 -10.10 29.98 -2.34
N ARG A 15 -10.71 29.67 -1.20
CA ARG A 15 -11.59 30.59 -0.47
C ARG A 15 -11.47 30.52 1.06
N PRO A 16 -11.90 31.58 1.77
CA PRO A 16 -11.99 31.57 3.23
C PRO A 16 -12.96 30.51 3.78
N GLY A 17 -12.70 30.04 5.00
CA GLY A 17 -13.50 28.99 5.67
C GLY A 17 -13.29 27.58 5.10
N TRP A 18 -12.28 27.40 4.26
CA TRP A 18 -11.79 26.10 3.81
C TRP A 18 -10.75 25.56 4.80
N PRO A 19 -10.77 24.25 5.15
CA PRO A 19 -11.70 23.20 4.70
C PRO A 19 -12.95 23.02 5.59
N GLU A 20 -13.19 23.86 6.59
CA GLU A 20 -14.22 23.61 7.61
C GLU A 20 -15.67 23.75 7.11
N ALA A 21 -15.91 24.58 6.08
CA ALA A 21 -17.25 24.92 5.60
C ALA A 21 -17.48 24.49 4.15
N MET A 22 -17.25 23.22 3.80
CA MET A 22 -17.43 22.71 2.43
C MET A 22 -18.91 22.60 2.02
N SER A 23 -19.24 23.17 0.86
CA SER A 23 -20.48 22.89 0.13
C SER A 23 -20.53 21.44 -0.35
N GLU A 24 -21.71 20.96 -0.73
CA GLU A 24 -21.88 19.60 -1.28
C GLU A 24 -21.00 19.35 -2.52
N GLY A 25 -20.87 20.36 -3.40
CA GLY A 25 -20.00 20.27 -4.58
C GLY A 25 -18.53 20.10 -4.21
N GLU A 26 -18.06 20.81 -3.19
CA GLU A 26 -16.69 20.71 -2.70
C GLU A 26 -16.42 19.37 -1.99
N GLN A 27 -17.39 18.87 -1.22
CA GLN A 27 -17.29 17.55 -0.58
C GLN A 27 -17.18 16.42 -1.63
N ARG A 28 -17.95 16.53 -2.72
CA ARG A 28 -17.84 15.61 -3.85
C ARG A 28 -16.46 15.70 -4.50
N ALA A 29 -15.99 16.91 -4.80
CA ALA A 29 -14.66 17.12 -5.39
C ALA A 29 -13.54 16.56 -4.50
N MET A 30 -13.65 16.69 -3.17
CA MET A 30 -12.68 16.12 -2.23
C MET A 30 -12.72 14.59 -2.14
N SER A 31 -13.90 14.00 -2.34
CA SER A 31 -14.03 12.55 -2.44
C SER A 31 -13.35 12.03 -3.71
N GLU A 32 -13.56 12.70 -4.84
CA GLU A 32 -12.93 12.38 -6.14
C GLU A 32 -11.41 12.63 -6.10
N HIS A 33 -10.97 13.71 -5.44
CA HIS A 33 -9.57 14.00 -5.14
C HIS A 33 -8.88 12.84 -4.40
N PHE A 34 -9.48 12.36 -3.31
CA PHE A 34 -8.93 11.24 -2.55
C PHE A 34 -8.83 9.96 -3.40
N VAL A 35 -9.86 9.66 -4.20
CA VAL A 35 -9.85 8.51 -5.12
C VAL A 35 -8.76 8.64 -6.18
N THR A 36 -8.56 9.85 -6.72
CA THR A 36 -7.53 10.13 -7.72
C THR A 36 -6.13 9.95 -7.14
N LEU A 37 -5.83 10.57 -5.99
CA LEU A 37 -4.55 10.43 -5.32
C LEU A 37 -4.26 8.98 -4.91
N ARG A 38 -5.27 8.25 -4.43
CA ARG A 38 -5.14 6.81 -4.14
C ARG A 38 -4.78 6.03 -5.40
N THR A 39 -5.43 6.31 -6.53
CA THR A 39 -5.16 5.66 -7.83
C THR A 39 -3.75 5.96 -8.33
N LEU A 40 -3.32 7.23 -8.26
CA LEU A 40 -1.95 7.64 -8.59
C LEU A 40 -0.92 7.00 -7.67
N THR A 41 -1.25 6.80 -6.40
CA THR A 41 -0.38 6.12 -5.43
C THR A 41 -0.20 4.65 -5.81
N TRP A 42 -1.29 3.96 -6.17
CA TRP A 42 -1.22 2.58 -6.68
C TRP A 42 -0.46 2.46 -8.00
N ALA A 43 -0.54 3.47 -8.87
CA ALA A 43 0.25 3.55 -10.10
C ALA A 43 1.73 3.92 -9.87
N GLY A 44 2.16 4.19 -8.63
CA GLY A 44 3.51 4.62 -8.29
C GLY A 44 3.86 6.04 -8.79
N LYS A 45 2.83 6.83 -9.15
CA LYS A 45 2.92 8.22 -9.59
C LYS A 45 2.77 9.21 -8.44
N CYS A 46 2.11 8.84 -7.33
CA CYS A 46 2.07 9.61 -6.10
C CYS A 46 2.82 8.86 -4.99
N LEU A 47 3.89 9.46 -4.47
CA LEU A 47 4.73 8.86 -3.43
C LEU A 47 4.16 9.09 -2.03
N LEU A 48 3.54 10.24 -1.81
CA LEU A 48 2.96 10.63 -0.54
C LEU A 48 1.94 11.75 -0.79
N ALA A 49 0.81 11.70 -0.11
CA ALA A 49 -0.14 12.81 -0.07
C ALA A 49 -0.82 12.91 1.29
N GLY A 50 -1.14 14.12 1.71
CA GLY A 50 -1.90 14.34 2.94
C GLY A 50 -2.06 15.82 3.32
N PRO A 51 -2.95 16.12 4.27
CA PRO A 51 -3.09 17.46 4.81
C PRO A 51 -1.89 17.81 5.69
N VAL A 52 -1.35 19.01 5.50
CA VAL A 52 -0.40 19.64 6.41
C VAL A 52 -1.19 20.59 7.30
N PHE A 53 -1.24 20.28 8.59
CA PHE A 53 -1.97 21.07 9.57
C PHE A 53 -1.15 22.29 10.00
N GLY A 54 -1.83 23.40 10.27
CA GLY A 54 -1.23 24.65 10.71
C GLY A 54 -2.19 25.83 10.58
N ARG A 55 -1.72 27.03 10.92
CA ARG A 55 -2.51 28.28 10.80
C ARG A 55 -2.99 28.54 9.37
N GLU A 56 -2.15 28.19 8.41
CA GLU A 56 -2.44 28.21 6.97
C GLU A 56 -2.20 26.80 6.43
N GLY A 57 -3.05 25.86 6.84
CA GLY A 57 -2.98 24.48 6.39
C GLY A 57 -3.06 24.36 4.86
N PHE A 58 -2.45 23.32 4.32
CA PHE A 58 -2.42 23.05 2.88
C PHE A 58 -2.36 21.55 2.59
N GLY A 59 -2.71 21.13 1.38
CA GLY A 59 -2.50 19.77 0.93
C GLY A 59 -1.07 19.60 0.40
N LEU A 60 -0.39 18.55 0.82
CA LEU A 60 0.92 18.16 0.30
C LEU A 60 0.74 16.94 -0.59
N VAL A 61 1.34 16.97 -1.77
CA VAL A 61 1.46 15.82 -2.68
C VAL A 61 2.89 15.75 -3.19
N VAL A 62 3.46 14.55 -3.22
CA VAL A 62 4.74 14.27 -3.88
C VAL A 62 4.48 13.38 -5.07
N LEU A 63 4.59 13.92 -6.29
CA LEU A 63 4.43 13.16 -7.52
C LEU A 63 5.76 12.66 -8.06
N GLN A 64 5.69 11.58 -8.82
CA GLN A 64 6.75 11.04 -9.65
C GLN A 64 6.29 11.01 -11.10
N ALA A 65 7.00 11.72 -11.97
CA ALA A 65 6.65 11.92 -13.38
C ALA A 65 7.91 11.88 -14.26
N ALA A 66 7.76 11.70 -15.57
CA ALA A 66 8.87 11.75 -16.52
C ALA A 66 9.54 13.14 -16.52
N ASP A 67 8.73 14.18 -16.42
CA ASP A 67 9.12 15.58 -16.44
C ASP A 67 8.04 16.46 -15.79
N GLU A 68 8.30 17.77 -15.77
CA GLU A 68 7.37 18.76 -15.23
C GLU A 68 6.07 18.86 -16.04
N THR A 69 6.13 18.64 -17.35
CA THR A 69 4.94 18.69 -18.22
C THR A 69 3.94 17.60 -17.84
N GLU A 70 4.40 16.37 -17.63
CA GLU A 70 3.52 15.29 -17.15
C GLU A 70 2.99 15.59 -15.73
N ALA A 71 3.83 16.10 -14.82
CA ALA A 71 3.40 16.41 -13.46
C ALA A 71 2.31 17.51 -13.43
N ARG A 72 2.46 18.55 -14.26
CA ARG A 72 1.43 19.59 -14.44
C ARG A 72 0.15 19.03 -15.04
N ALA A 73 0.25 18.21 -16.08
CA ALA A 73 -0.92 17.58 -16.69
C ALA A 73 -1.72 16.72 -15.68
N ILE A 74 -1.03 16.01 -14.76
CA ILE A 74 -1.69 15.27 -13.67
C ILE A 74 -2.45 16.21 -12.74
N MET A 75 -1.84 17.33 -12.33
CA MET A 75 -2.46 18.27 -11.38
C MET A 75 -3.54 19.13 -12.02
N ASP A 76 -3.39 19.52 -13.28
CA ASP A 76 -4.40 20.29 -14.04
C ASP A 76 -5.67 19.46 -14.29
N ALA A 77 -5.53 18.14 -14.37
CA ALA A 77 -6.65 17.19 -14.49
C ALA A 77 -7.20 16.72 -13.12
N GLU A 78 -6.61 17.15 -12.01
CA GLU A 78 -7.00 16.70 -10.68
C GLU A 78 -8.39 17.27 -10.30
N PRO A 79 -9.35 16.44 -9.83
CA PRO A 79 -10.73 16.88 -9.63
C PRO A 79 -10.92 18.12 -8.74
N SER A 80 -10.17 18.26 -7.65
CA SER A 80 -10.28 19.43 -6.79
C SER A 80 -9.72 20.70 -7.43
N VAL A 81 -8.72 20.58 -8.32
CA VAL A 81 -8.21 21.70 -9.14
C VAL A 81 -9.22 22.08 -10.21
N VAL A 82 -9.74 21.10 -10.96
CA VAL A 82 -10.75 21.33 -12.02
C VAL A 82 -12.03 21.95 -11.45
N ALA A 83 -12.47 21.50 -10.27
CA ALA A 83 -13.63 22.05 -9.58
C ALA A 83 -13.36 23.43 -8.92
N GLY A 84 -12.14 23.96 -8.99
CA GLY A 84 -11.75 25.25 -8.41
C GLY A 84 -11.68 25.25 -6.88
N VAL A 85 -11.68 24.08 -6.25
CA VAL A 85 -11.57 23.90 -4.80
C VAL A 85 -10.14 24.15 -4.33
N HIS A 86 -9.18 23.64 -5.09
CA HIS A 86 -7.76 23.88 -4.88
C HIS A 86 -7.14 24.65 -6.05
N THR A 87 -6.13 25.44 -5.73
CA THR A 87 -5.05 25.80 -6.66
C THR A 87 -3.77 25.11 -6.20
N TYR A 88 -2.74 25.05 -7.04
CA TYR A 88 -1.50 24.40 -6.68
C TYR A 88 -0.24 25.18 -7.09
N THR A 89 0.82 25.02 -6.31
CA THR A 89 2.19 25.27 -6.77
C THR A 89 2.92 23.96 -6.93
N LEU A 90 3.88 23.93 -7.85
CA LEU A 90 4.68 22.76 -8.18
C LEU A 90 6.15 23.14 -8.21
N GLN A 91 7.00 22.34 -7.57
CA GLN A 91 8.45 22.54 -7.52
C GLN A 91 9.18 21.20 -7.72
N PRO A 92 10.26 21.15 -8.51
CA PRO A 92 11.12 19.97 -8.56
C PRO A 92 11.67 19.65 -7.16
N MET A 93 11.72 18.36 -6.82
CA MET A 93 12.31 17.90 -5.57
C MET A 93 13.11 16.61 -5.79
N ALA A 94 14.00 16.31 -4.84
CA ALA A 94 14.61 15.00 -4.71
C ALA A 94 14.14 14.37 -3.39
N ALA A 95 13.31 13.34 -3.48
CA ALA A 95 12.92 12.49 -2.36
C ALA A 95 14.06 11.51 -2.06
N SER A 96 15.11 12.03 -1.41
CA SER A 96 16.33 11.28 -1.09
C SER A 96 16.11 10.08 -0.16
N LEU A 97 15.02 10.09 0.60
CA LEU A 97 14.60 9.02 1.50
C LEU A 97 13.08 8.84 1.38
N LEU A 98 12.62 7.59 1.28
CA LEU A 98 11.20 7.24 1.21
C LEU A 98 10.89 6.16 2.24
N ALA A 99 10.03 6.49 3.22
CA ALA A 99 9.47 5.49 4.11
C ALA A 99 8.46 4.65 3.31
N GLY A 100 8.66 3.34 3.22
CA GLY A 100 7.63 2.44 2.71
C GLY A 100 7.47 2.34 1.20
N ARG A 101 8.42 2.84 0.39
CA ARG A 101 8.63 2.24 -0.95
C ARG A 101 9.25 0.87 -0.75
N GLN A 102 8.48 -0.08 -0.21
CA GLN A 102 8.81 -1.48 -0.31
C GLN A 102 8.59 -1.90 -1.77
N GLN A 103 9.52 -1.49 -2.65
CA GLN A 103 10.17 -2.55 -3.41
C GLN A 103 10.57 -3.55 -2.33
N PHE A 104 10.02 -4.77 -2.35
CA PHE A 104 10.70 -5.83 -1.61
C PHE A 104 12.16 -5.68 -2.05
N PRO A 105 13.10 -5.31 -1.16
CA PRO A 105 14.47 -5.31 -1.55
C PRO A 105 14.69 -6.72 -2.09
N ALA A 106 15.21 -6.85 -3.31
CA ALA A 106 15.81 -8.11 -3.70
C ALA A 106 16.84 -8.39 -2.62
N ALA A 107 16.48 -9.20 -1.63
CA ALA A 107 17.22 -9.54 -0.43
C ALA A 107 18.52 -8.74 -0.23
N THR A 108 18.45 -7.45 0.18
CA THR A 108 19.68 -6.70 0.49
C THR A 108 20.10 -6.89 1.94
N THR A 109 19.33 -7.64 2.73
CA THR A 109 19.86 -8.29 3.92
C THR A 109 20.49 -9.62 3.51
N PRO A 110 21.68 -9.97 4.02
CA PRO A 110 22.26 -11.30 3.81
C PRO A 110 21.45 -12.44 4.48
N ARG A 111 20.22 -12.17 4.95
CA ARG A 111 19.32 -13.11 5.64
C ARG A 111 17.90 -13.12 5.06
N ALA A 112 17.73 -12.88 3.77
CA ALA A 112 16.44 -13.07 3.11
C ALA A 112 16.44 -14.37 2.29
N ILE A 113 15.33 -15.11 2.38
CA ILE A 113 15.12 -16.34 1.61
C ILE A 113 14.43 -15.94 0.31
N VAL A 114 15.15 -16.11 -0.81
CA VAL A 114 14.60 -15.89 -2.15
C VAL A 114 14.50 -17.23 -2.87
N ARG A 115 13.30 -17.53 -3.35
CA ARG A 115 13.01 -18.71 -4.16
C ARG A 115 12.10 -18.31 -5.31
N GLU A 116 12.40 -18.86 -6.49
CA GLU A 116 11.61 -18.69 -7.70
C GLU A 116 11.31 -20.08 -8.27
N ALA A 117 10.08 -20.27 -8.73
CA ALA A 117 9.63 -21.51 -9.36
C ALA A 117 8.58 -21.19 -10.43
N THR A 118 8.63 -21.92 -11.54
CA THR A 118 7.56 -21.92 -12.54
C THR A 118 6.59 -23.05 -12.22
N VAL A 119 5.31 -22.74 -12.08
CA VAL A 119 4.24 -23.72 -11.85
C VAL A 119 3.32 -23.81 -13.07
N PRO A 120 2.89 -25.02 -13.49
CA PRO A 120 2.10 -25.22 -14.70
C PRO A 120 0.60 -24.96 -14.47
N ILE A 121 0.25 -23.86 -13.79
CA ILE A 121 -1.14 -23.44 -13.53
C ILE A 121 -1.35 -21.98 -13.90
N PRO A 122 -2.58 -21.56 -14.25
CA PRO A 122 -2.91 -20.16 -14.48
C PRO A 122 -2.61 -19.30 -13.24
N ARG A 123 -2.16 -18.06 -13.47
CA ARG A 123 -1.86 -17.09 -12.41
C ARG A 123 -3.03 -16.87 -11.44
N ALA A 124 -4.25 -16.80 -11.96
CA ALA A 124 -5.47 -16.68 -11.13
C ALA A 124 -5.68 -17.90 -10.21
N GLU A 125 -5.27 -19.09 -10.64
CA GLU A 125 -5.34 -20.30 -9.83
C GLU A 125 -4.26 -20.32 -8.76
N ALA A 126 -3.02 -19.96 -9.11
CA ALA A 126 -1.94 -19.77 -8.14
C ALA A 126 -2.32 -18.71 -7.08
N TRP A 127 -2.97 -17.62 -7.49
CA TRP A 127 -3.50 -16.62 -6.58
C TRP A 127 -4.53 -17.19 -5.61
N ARG A 128 -5.55 -17.90 -6.11
CA ARG A 128 -6.58 -18.53 -5.27
C ARG A 128 -5.98 -19.56 -4.31
N ALA A 129 -4.97 -20.30 -4.75
CA ALA A 129 -4.27 -21.27 -3.91
C ALA A 129 -3.71 -20.60 -2.65
N TRP A 130 -3.07 -19.44 -2.78
CA TRP A 130 -2.48 -18.74 -1.64
C TRP A 130 -3.44 -17.85 -0.86
N THR A 131 -4.54 -17.40 -1.45
CA THR A 131 -5.38 -16.33 -0.86
C THR A 131 -6.76 -16.78 -0.39
N THR A 132 -7.07 -18.06 -0.51
CA THR A 132 -8.33 -18.64 -0.05
C THR A 132 -8.11 -19.78 0.93
N ALA A 133 -9.06 -20.00 1.83
CA ALA A 133 -8.98 -21.12 2.76
C ALA A 133 -8.99 -22.47 2.02
N ALA A 134 -9.83 -22.61 0.99
CA ALA A 134 -9.88 -23.82 0.17
C ALA A 134 -8.54 -24.07 -0.57
N GLY A 135 -7.92 -23.01 -1.09
CA GLY A 135 -6.63 -23.08 -1.76
C GLY A 135 -5.51 -23.52 -0.83
N LEU A 136 -5.36 -22.88 0.34
CA LEU A 136 -4.31 -23.21 1.30
C LEU A 136 -4.47 -24.63 1.84
N ARG A 137 -5.72 -25.10 2.02
CA ARG A 137 -6.00 -26.49 2.39
C ARG A 137 -5.60 -27.52 1.36
N ALA A 138 -5.63 -27.15 0.08
CA ALA A 138 -5.33 -28.08 -0.99
C ALA A 138 -3.83 -28.44 -1.08
N PHE A 139 -2.92 -27.60 -0.60
CA PHE A 139 -1.47 -27.85 -0.74
C PHE A 139 -0.59 -27.51 0.47
N PHE A 140 -1.08 -26.75 1.45
CA PHE A 140 -0.21 -26.21 2.51
C PHE A 140 -0.49 -26.79 3.90
N ALA A 141 -1.74 -26.73 4.39
CA ALA A 141 -2.14 -27.38 5.65
C ALA A 141 -3.66 -27.56 5.74
N GLU A 142 -4.11 -28.60 6.44
CA GLU A 142 -5.53 -28.93 6.64
C GLU A 142 -6.29 -27.83 7.41
N SER A 143 -5.67 -27.29 8.45
CA SER A 143 -6.25 -26.25 9.29
C SER A 143 -5.62 -24.89 9.02
N VAL A 144 -6.45 -23.95 8.56
CA VAL A 144 -6.05 -22.59 8.19
C VAL A 144 -7.10 -21.58 8.61
N ARG A 145 -6.65 -20.39 9.02
CA ARG A 145 -7.49 -19.22 9.24
C ARG A 145 -6.99 -18.06 8.41
N ILE A 146 -7.78 -17.67 7.41
CA ILE A 146 -7.44 -16.60 6.48
C ILE A 146 -8.58 -15.62 6.30
N ALA A 147 -8.27 -14.32 6.28
CA ALA A 147 -9.13 -13.29 5.71
C ALA A 147 -8.30 -12.36 4.83
N LEU A 148 -8.58 -12.32 3.53
CA LEU A 148 -7.86 -11.51 2.56
C LEU A 148 -8.25 -10.02 2.67
N ARG A 149 -7.75 -9.37 3.70
CA ARG A 149 -7.80 -7.92 3.95
C ARG A 149 -6.54 -7.54 4.75
N PRO A 150 -5.98 -6.33 4.61
CA PRO A 150 -4.85 -5.92 5.45
C PRO A 150 -5.20 -6.05 6.95
N GLY A 151 -4.29 -6.63 7.73
CA GLY A 151 -4.51 -6.98 9.14
C GLY A 151 -5.40 -8.19 9.39
N GLY A 152 -5.98 -8.80 8.35
CA GLY A 152 -6.71 -10.07 8.46
C GLY A 152 -5.76 -11.23 8.80
N PRO A 153 -6.26 -12.30 9.46
CA PRO A 153 -5.43 -13.45 9.78
C PRO A 153 -4.86 -14.11 8.51
N PHE A 154 -3.64 -14.60 8.61
CA PHE A 154 -3.00 -15.53 7.67
C PHE A 154 -2.30 -16.60 8.51
N GLU A 155 -3.07 -17.52 9.05
CA GLU A 155 -2.60 -18.50 10.02
C GLU A 155 -2.71 -19.90 9.44
N ILE A 156 -1.57 -20.60 9.43
CA ILE A 156 -1.43 -21.98 8.98
C ILE A 156 -1.13 -22.80 10.22
N LEU A 157 -2.01 -23.77 10.53
CA LEU A 157 -1.95 -24.59 11.73
C LEU A 157 -1.45 -25.97 11.33
N PHE A 158 -0.29 -26.35 11.88
CA PHE A 158 0.39 -27.61 11.56
C PHE A 158 0.12 -28.70 12.60
N SER A 159 -0.35 -28.34 13.80
CA SER A 159 -0.68 -29.29 14.88
C SER A 159 -1.98 -28.88 15.58
N GLU A 160 -3.05 -29.65 15.37
CA GLU A 160 -4.35 -29.38 16.00
C GLU A 160 -4.39 -29.80 17.48
N GLU A 161 -3.56 -30.78 17.85
CA GLU A 161 -3.46 -31.31 19.20
C GLU A 161 -2.71 -30.37 20.16
N ALA A 162 -1.90 -29.45 19.61
CA ALA A 162 -1.17 -28.47 20.41
C ALA A 162 -2.12 -27.43 21.05
N PRO A 163 -1.73 -26.82 22.19
CA PRO A 163 -2.47 -25.71 22.79
C PRO A 163 -2.65 -24.53 21.82
N GLU A 164 -3.73 -23.77 22.00
CA GLU A 164 -3.93 -22.53 21.23
C GLU A 164 -2.76 -21.56 21.43
N GLY A 165 -2.27 -20.97 20.35
CA GLY A 165 -1.05 -20.17 20.28
C GLY A 165 0.22 -20.95 19.89
N GLU A 166 0.18 -22.29 19.99
CA GLU A 166 1.28 -23.22 19.70
C GLU A 166 0.97 -24.18 18.54
N ARG A 167 -0.10 -23.95 17.78
CA ARG A 167 -0.52 -24.82 16.68
C ARG A 167 0.21 -24.54 15.37
N GLY A 168 0.89 -23.40 15.27
CA GLY A 168 1.67 -23.03 14.09
C GLY A 168 1.86 -21.53 13.97
N ALA A 169 1.42 -20.97 12.84
CA ALA A 169 1.59 -19.57 12.49
C ALA A 169 0.52 -18.64 13.11
N GLU A 170 0.02 -18.93 14.30
CA GLU A 170 -0.98 -18.10 14.98
C GLU A 170 -0.48 -16.67 15.23
N GLY A 171 -1.36 -15.69 15.00
CA GLY A 171 -1.04 -14.28 15.07
C GLY A 171 -0.30 -13.73 13.84
N CYS A 172 -0.11 -14.51 12.78
CA CYS A 172 0.33 -14.03 11.47
C CYS A 172 -0.83 -13.40 10.71
N THR A 173 -0.51 -12.38 9.91
CA THR A 173 -1.48 -11.51 9.27
C THR A 173 -1.10 -11.18 7.83
N VAL A 174 -2.12 -10.87 7.02
CA VAL A 174 -1.94 -10.25 5.70
C VAL A 174 -1.46 -8.81 5.92
N LEU A 175 -0.29 -8.49 5.35
CA LEU A 175 0.30 -7.15 5.41
C LEU A 175 -0.22 -6.28 4.26
N ALA A 176 -0.16 -6.83 3.05
CA ALA A 176 -0.59 -6.16 1.82
C ALA A 176 -0.86 -7.21 0.73
N PHE A 177 -1.66 -6.84 -0.27
CA PHE A 177 -1.87 -7.69 -1.43
C PHE A 177 -2.26 -6.88 -2.66
N GLU A 178 -1.94 -7.42 -3.82
CA GLU A 178 -2.38 -6.97 -5.12
C GLU A 178 -2.86 -8.21 -5.90
N PRO A 179 -4.15 -8.25 -6.31
CA PRO A 179 -4.71 -9.41 -7.00
C PRO A 179 -3.81 -9.94 -8.10
N GLU A 180 -3.51 -11.23 -8.03
CA GLU A 180 -2.69 -11.97 -9.00
C GLU A 180 -1.24 -11.49 -9.16
N ARG A 181 -0.75 -10.56 -8.35
CA ARG A 181 0.62 -10.02 -8.48
C ARG A 181 1.45 -10.16 -7.21
N LEU A 182 0.85 -9.92 -6.05
CA LEU A 182 1.58 -9.85 -4.79
C LEU A 182 0.72 -10.28 -3.61
N LEU A 183 1.24 -11.16 -2.76
CA LEU A 183 0.74 -11.42 -1.42
C LEU A 183 1.88 -11.21 -0.43
N ALA A 184 1.69 -10.34 0.55
CA ALA A 184 2.64 -10.08 1.62
C ALA A 184 2.01 -10.46 2.97
N VAL A 185 2.69 -11.32 3.72
CA VAL A 185 2.22 -11.82 5.02
C VAL A 185 3.33 -11.71 6.05
N SER A 186 2.96 -11.54 7.32
CA SER A 186 3.91 -11.74 8.41
C SER A 186 4.09 -13.23 8.67
N TRP A 187 5.28 -13.63 9.11
CA TRP A 187 5.58 -15.00 9.50
C TRP A 187 6.32 -15.01 10.83
N ASN A 188 6.03 -15.99 11.69
CA ASN A 188 6.64 -16.13 13.00
C ASN A 188 7.51 -17.38 13.08
N ALA A 189 8.41 -17.42 14.06
CA ALA A 189 9.20 -18.62 14.34
C ALA A 189 8.29 -19.73 14.90
N PRO A 190 8.60 -21.03 14.65
CA PRO A 190 7.86 -22.14 15.21
C PRO A 190 7.69 -22.04 16.74
N PRO A 191 6.62 -22.61 17.31
CA PRO A 191 6.35 -22.59 18.76
C PRO A 191 7.51 -23.10 19.62
N GLU A 192 8.28 -24.06 19.12
CA GLU A 192 9.48 -24.63 19.77
C GLU A 192 10.61 -23.61 20.01
N PHE A 193 10.56 -22.43 19.37
CA PHE A 193 11.54 -21.35 19.50
C PHE A 193 10.91 -20.07 20.10
N PRO A 194 10.41 -20.10 21.35
CA PRO A 194 9.62 -19.01 21.92
C PRO A 194 10.40 -17.69 22.03
N ALA A 195 11.69 -17.76 22.37
CA ALA A 195 12.56 -16.58 22.46
C ALA A 195 12.80 -15.88 21.12
N VAL A 196 12.68 -16.61 20.00
CA VAL A 196 12.77 -16.03 18.65
C VAL A 196 11.41 -15.50 18.22
N ARG A 197 10.32 -16.21 18.55
CA ARG A 197 8.94 -15.83 18.22
C ARG A 197 8.52 -14.48 18.82
N GLN A 198 9.09 -14.08 19.95
CA GLN A 198 8.85 -12.79 20.60
C GLN A 198 9.61 -11.60 19.98
N ARG A 199 10.60 -11.85 19.12
CA ARG A 199 11.37 -10.81 18.42
C ARG A 199 10.64 -10.45 17.11
N ARG A 200 9.54 -9.71 17.21
CA ARG A 200 8.81 -9.16 16.05
C ARG A 200 9.37 -7.82 15.61
#